data_AF-A0A350ALZ3-F1
#
_entry.id   AF-A0A350ALZ3-F1
#
_cell.length_a   1.000
_cell.length_b   1.000
_cell.length_c   1.000
_cell.angle_alpha   90.00
_cell.angle_beta   90.00
_cell.angle_gamma   90.00
#
_symmetry.space_group_name_H-M   'P 1'
#
loop_
_entity.id
_entity.type
_entity.pdbx_description
1 polymer ?
#
loop_
_entity_poly.entity_id
_entity_poly.type
_entity_poly.pdbx_seq_one_letter_code
_entity_poly.pdbx_strand_id
1 'polypeptide(L)' 'MKFRIVLEYDPETKSYAAYCPELPGCCSAGDTEEEALENAKEAIALY' A
#
# COMPACT_ATOMS: atom_id res chain seq x y z
N MET A 1 -5.10 -15.62 3.26
CA MET A 1 -4.90 -14.80 4.48
C MET A 1 -5.67 -13.49 4.33
N LYS A 2 -6.04 -12.84 5.44
CA LYS A 2 -6.47 -11.43 5.43
C LYS A 2 -5.30 -10.63 5.98
N PHE A 3 -4.75 -9.72 5.19
CA PHE A 3 -3.72 -8.79 5.61
C PHE A 3 -4.34 -7.42 5.80
N ARG A 4 -3.93 -6.72 6.86
CA ARG A 4 -4.36 -5.34 7.09
C ARG A 4 -3.44 -4.41 6.31
N ILE A 5 -3.98 -3.70 5.32
CA ILE A 5 -3.29 -2.59 4.65
C ILE A 5 -3.69 -1.30 5.37
N VAL A 6 -2.69 -0.47 5.69
CA VAL A 6 -2.90 0.92 6.10
C VAL A 6 -2.63 1.81 4.90
N LEU A 7 -3.61 2.65 4.55
CA LEU A 7 -3.51 3.66 3.52
C LEU A 7 -3.43 5.03 4.18
N GLU A 8 -2.44 5.81 3.78
CA GLU A 8 -2.20 7.16 4.24
C GLU A 8 -2.11 8.08 3.02
N TYR A 9 -2.83 9.20 3.05
CA TYR A 9 -2.77 10.17 1.96
C TYR A 9 -1.80 11.29 2.32
N ASP A 10 -0.82 11.50 1.45
CA ASP A 10 0.16 12.57 1.56
C ASP A 10 -0.29 13.76 0.70
N PRO A 11 -0.80 14.86 1.30
CA PRO A 11 -1.25 16.02 0.54
C PRO A 11 -0.09 16.82 -0.10
N GLU A 12 1.15 16.63 0.37
CA GLU A 12 2.34 17.29 -0.18
C GLU A 12 2.77 16.70 -1.52
N THR A 13 2.82 15.36 -1.60
CA THR A 13 3.15 14.62 -2.83
C THR A 13 1.92 14.29 -3.66
N LYS A 14 0.71 14.50 -3.11
CA LYS A 14 -0.59 14.13 -3.69
C LYS A 14 -0.69 12.64 -4.01
N SER A 15 -0.10 11.81 -3.17
CA SER A 15 -0.03 10.37 -3.35
C SER A 15 -0.57 9.62 -2.13
N TYR A 16 -0.95 8.38 -2.32
CA TYR A 16 -1.34 7.44 -1.29
C TYR A 16 -0.18 6.49 -0.99
N ALA A 17 0.21 6.41 0.28
CA ALA A 17 1.11 5.40 0.80
C ALA A 17 0.29 4.23 1.35
N ALA A 18 0.58 3.01 0.88
CA ALA A 18 -0.03 1.78 1.36
C ALA A 18 1.04 0.88 2.02
N TYR A 19 0.85 0.50 3.28
CA TYR A 19 1.80 -0.38 3.96
C TYR A 19 1.11 -1.45 4.80
N CYS A 20 1.76 -2.61 4.90
CA CYS A 20 1.26 -3.75 5.68
C CYS A 20 2.08 -3.93 6.97
N PRO A 21 1.53 -3.63 8.16
CA PRO A 21 2.22 -3.87 9.44
C PRO A 21 2.54 -5.35 9.70
N GLU A 22 1.83 -6.29 9.06
CA GLU A 22 2.07 -7.73 9.21
C GLU A 22 3.22 -8.25 8.32
N LEU A 23 3.58 -7.50 7.28
CA LEU A 23 4.66 -7.83 6.35
C LEU A 23 5.67 -6.66 6.33
N PRO A 24 6.59 -6.61 7.30
CA PRO A 24 7.60 -5.57 7.36
C PRO A 24 8.47 -5.62 6.10
N GLY A 25 8.36 -4.60 5.26
CA GLY A 25 9.01 -4.52 3.94
C GLY A 25 8.03 -4.48 2.76
N CYS A 26 6.75 -4.79 2.98
CA CYS A 26 5.69 -4.63 1.98
C CYS A 26 5.03 -3.25 2.14
N CYS A 27 5.64 -2.26 1.50
CA CYS A 27 5.10 -0.92 1.34
C CYS A 27 5.03 -0.56 -0.14
N SER A 28 4.00 0.17 -0.50
CA SER A 28 3.75 0.66 -1.84
C SER A 28 3.22 2.09 -1.79
N ALA A 29 3.26 2.77 -2.92
CA ALA A 29 2.63 4.06 -3.10
C ALA A 29 1.89 4.10 -4.45
N GLY A 30 0.98 5.04 -4.60
CA GLY A 30 0.29 5.31 -5.85
C GLY A 30 -0.35 6.69 -5.84
N ASP A 31 -0.67 7.24 -7.00
CA ASP A 31 -1.33 8.54 -7.12
C ASP A 31 -2.81 8.49 -6.68
N THR A 32 -3.39 7.29 -6.61
CA THR A 32 -4.77 7.04 -6.19
C THR A 32 -4.86 5.93 -5.14
N GLU A 33 -5.96 5.91 -4.37
CA GLU A 33 -6.22 4.85 -3.39
C GLU A 33 -6.23 3.46 -4.04
N GLU A 34 -6.83 3.35 -5.22
CA GLU A 34 -6.93 2.09 -5.97
C GLU A 34 -5.56 1.61 -6.41
N GLU A 35 -4.73 2.49 -6.96
CA GLU A 35 -3.38 2.16 -7.43
C GLU A 35 -2.46 1.73 -6.27
N ALA A 36 -2.46 2.49 -5.17
CA ALA A 36 -1.67 2.14 -3.99
C ALA A 36 -2.10 0.79 -3.40
N LEU A 37 -3.41 0.51 -3.39
CA LEU A 37 -3.96 -0.76 -2.92
C LEU A 37 -3.63 -1.92 -3.88
N GLU A 38 -3.71 -1.71 -5.19
CA GLU A 38 -3.41 -2.73 -6.20
C GLU A 38 -1.93 -3.12 -6.15
N ASN A 39 -1.04 -2.13 -6.14
CA ASN A 39 0.40 -2.35 -5.98
C ASN A 39 0.72 -3.08 -4.65
N ALA A 40 0.05 -2.71 -3.56
CA ALA A 40 0.23 -3.40 -2.28
C ALA A 40 -0.27 -4.85 -2.31
N LYS A 41 -1.37 -5.14 -3.02
CA LYS A 41 -1.85 -6.51 -3.23
C LYS A 41 -0.88 -7.33 -4.07
N GLU A 42 -0.32 -6.76 -5.13
CA GLU A 42 0.69 -7.43 -5.95
C GLU A 42 1.96 -7.75 -5.14
N ALA A 43 2.42 -6.79 -4.33
CA ALA A 43 3.58 -7.00 -3.45
C ALA A 43 3.33 -8.11 -2.41
N ILE A 44 2.12 -8.21 -1.86
CA ILE A 44 1.73 -9.31 -0.96
C ILE A 44 1.62 -10.64 -1.72
N ALA A 45 1.14 -10.63 -2.96
CA ALA A 45 1.00 -11.84 -3.77
C ALA A 45 2.35 -12.43 -4.22
N LEU A 46 3.39 -11.59 -4.31
CA LEU A 46 4.76 -11.98 -4.65
C LEU A 46 5.57 -12.53 -3.46
N TYR A 47 5.04 -12.43 -2.23
CA TYR A 47 5.68 -12.90 -0.99
C TYR A 47 5.19 -14.30 -0.61
#